data_AF-A0A6F9CFC5-F1
#
_entry.id   AF-A0A6F9CFC5-F1
#
_cell.length_a   1.000
_cell.length_b   1.000
_cell.length_c   1.000
_cell.angle_alpha   90.00
_cell.angle_beta   90.00
_cell.angle_gamma   90.00
#
_symmetry.space_group_name_H-M   'P 1'
#
loop_
_entity.id
_entity.type
_entity.pdbx_description
1 polymer ?
#
loop_
_entity_poly.entity_id
_entity_poly.type
_entity_poly.pdbx_seq_one_letter_code
_entity_poly.pdbx_strand_id
1 'polypeptide(L)'
;MVVEQRVELRYMKEQVDELRRENEAQAAVLSAIGAKVAASENEVEELKKENADTFTAPVRGVYYFRFTGLDNRKSLYVGAWLMRNRWPIMLLQQSNSHGGQDYLSSGAILKMEQGNSVYMTLPKGYRLIDNGFHNSFSGFLLFPV
;
A
#
# COMPACT_ATOMS: atom_id res chain seq x y z
N MET A 1 -3.38 -18.39 65.18
CA MET A 1 -2.48 -17.23 65.02
C MET A 1 -1.20 -17.53 64.21
N VAL A 2 -0.16 -18.22 64.72
CA VAL A 2 1.10 -18.41 63.94
C VAL A 2 0.92 -19.31 62.70
N VAL A 3 0.01 -20.29 62.76
CA VAL A 3 -0.26 -21.21 61.64
C VAL A 3 -0.98 -20.49 60.50
N GLU A 4 -1.97 -19.65 60.80
CA GLU A 4 -2.71 -18.86 59.80
C GLU A 4 -1.79 -17.88 59.07
N GLN A 5 -0.94 -17.13 59.80
CA GLN A 5 0.03 -16.23 59.17
C GLN A 5 0.99 -16.98 58.23
N ARG A 6 1.37 -18.22 58.54
CA ARG A 6 2.21 -19.05 57.65
C ARG A 6 1.46 -19.56 56.41
N VAL A 7 0.14 -19.66 56.46
CA VAL A 7 -0.70 -20.02 55.32
C VAL A 7 -0.89 -18.80 54.42
N GLU A 8 -1.25 -17.64 54.98
CA GLU A 8 -1.35 -16.38 54.23
C GLU A 8 -0.03 -16.01 53.56
N LEU A 9 1.11 -16.16 54.27
CA LEU A 9 2.43 -15.88 53.69
C LEU A 9 2.76 -16.81 52.51
N ARG A 10 2.31 -18.07 52.54
CA ARG A 10 2.48 -18.99 51.42
C ARG A 10 1.64 -18.57 50.22
N TYR A 11 0.37 -18.22 50.47
CA TYR A 11 -0.53 -17.73 49.43
C TYR A 11 -0.02 -16.45 48.76
N MET A 12 0.47 -15.48 49.55
CA MET A 12 1.07 -14.27 49.01
C MET A 12 2.33 -14.53 48.19
N LYS A 13 3.18 -15.49 48.58
CA LYS A 13 4.36 -15.86 47.80
C LYS A 13 3.97 -16.47 46.46
N GLU A 14 2.96 -17.33 46.45
CA GLU A 14 2.43 -17.93 45.22
C GLU A 14 1.89 -16.87 44.26
N GLN A 15 1.11 -15.89 44.75
CA GLN A 15 0.63 -14.79 43.91
C GLN A 15 1.76 -13.89 43.37
N VAL A 16 2.79 -13.62 44.18
CA VAL A 16 3.95 -12.84 43.72
C VAL A 16 4.73 -13.59 42.63
N ASP A 17 4.90 -14.90 42.78
CA ASP A 17 5.56 -15.71 41.76
C ASP A 17 4.73 -15.82 40.47
N GLU A 18 3.40 -15.87 40.58
CA GLU A 18 2.48 -15.81 39.44
C GLU A 18 2.58 -14.47 38.71
N LEU A 19 2.47 -13.34 39.44
CA LEU A 19 2.63 -12.00 38.87
C LEU A 19 4.00 -11.79 38.21
N ARG A 20 5.07 -12.36 38.77
CA ARG A 20 6.40 -12.31 38.15
C ARG A 20 6.43 -13.06 36.83
N ARG A 21 5.86 -14.26 36.77
CA ARG A 21 5.75 -15.02 35.51
C ARG A 21 4.90 -14.29 34.47
N GLU A 22 3.79 -13.67 34.88
CA GLU A 22 2.97 -12.86 33.97
C GLU A 22 3.73 -11.66 33.42
N ASN A 23 4.47 -10.94 34.28
CA ASN A 23 5.29 -9.81 33.86
C ASN A 23 6.41 -10.23 32.89
N GLU A 24 7.04 -11.38 33.13
CA GLU A 24 8.04 -11.94 32.20
C GLU A 24 7.42 -12.30 30.85
N ALA A 25 6.24 -12.92 30.84
CA ALA A 25 5.51 -13.24 29.62
C ALA A 25 5.09 -11.98 28.85
N GLN A 26 4.60 -10.95 29.55
CA GLN A 26 4.24 -9.66 28.95
C GLN A 26 5.47 -8.95 28.36
N ALA A 27 6.62 -8.98 29.04
CA ALA A 27 7.86 -8.41 28.52
C ALA A 27 8.32 -9.11 27.23
N ALA A 28 8.19 -10.44 27.16
CA ALA A 28 8.48 -11.20 25.94
C ALA A 28 7.54 -10.83 24.78
N VAL A 29 6.24 -10.67 25.07
CA VAL A 29 5.25 -10.24 24.06
C VAL A 29 5.53 -8.82 23.56
N LEU A 30 5.85 -7.89 24.45
CA LEU A 30 6.20 -6.52 24.08
C LEU A 30 7.44 -6.46 23.18
N SER A 31 8.47 -7.24 23.50
CA SER A 31 9.66 -7.38 22.67
C SER A 31 9.32 -7.92 21.28
N ALA A 32 8.50 -8.98 21.21
CA ALA A 32 8.06 -9.54 19.94
C ALA A 32 7.22 -8.57 19.10
N ILE A 33 6.37 -7.77 19.74
CA ILE A 33 5.60 -6.70 19.07
C ILE A 33 6.55 -5.63 18.53
N GLY A 34 7.53 -5.18 19.33
CA GLY A 34 8.53 -4.20 18.89
C GLY A 34 9.28 -4.66 17.65
N ALA A 35 9.70 -5.93 17.62
CA ALA A 35 10.34 -6.52 16.44
C ALA A 35 9.41 -6.56 15.21
N LYS A 36 8.14 -6.91 15.39
CA LYS A 36 7.15 -6.92 14.30
C LYS A 36 6.84 -5.53 13.76
N VAL A 37 6.76 -4.52 14.63
CA VAL A 37 6.52 -3.13 14.24
C VAL A 37 7.68 -2.63 13.38
N ALA A 38 8.93 -2.83 13.83
CA ALA A 38 10.11 -2.43 13.06
C ALA A 38 10.19 -3.13 11.70
N ALA A 39 9.85 -4.43 11.64
CA ALA A 39 9.79 -5.16 10.37
C ALA A 39 8.72 -4.57 9.43
N SER A 40 7.54 -4.26 9.95
CA SER A 40 6.46 -3.67 9.15
C SER A 40 6.77 -2.24 8.68
N GLU A 41 7.47 -1.44 9.48
CA GLU A 41 7.93 -0.11 9.09
C GLU A 41 8.93 -0.18 7.93
N ASN A 42 9.89 -1.11 7.99
CA ASN A 42 10.83 -1.33 6.90
C ASN A 42 10.13 -1.79 5.62
N GLU A 43 9.19 -2.72 5.70
CA GLU A 43 8.39 -3.18 4.56
C GLU A 43 7.56 -2.03 3.96
N VAL A 44 6.97 -1.16 4.80
CA VAL A 44 6.25 0.03 4.33
C VAL A 44 7.17 1.01 3.62
N GLU A 45 8.40 1.21 4.10
CA GLU A 45 9.38 2.08 3.44
C GLU A 45 9.90 1.49 2.11
N GLU A 46 10.09 0.18 2.02
CA GLU A 46 10.41 -0.49 0.75
C GLU A 46 9.26 -0.38 -0.25
N LEU A 47 8.03 -0.65 0.17
CA LEU A 47 6.84 -0.47 -0.66
C LEU A 47 6.66 0.98 -1.13
N LYS A 48 7.02 1.97 -0.31
CA LYS A 48 7.02 3.38 -0.72
C LYS A 48 8.07 3.67 -1.78
N LYS A 49 9.27 3.09 -1.66
CA LYS A 49 10.35 3.21 -2.66
C LYS A 49 10.00 2.52 -3.98
N GLU A 50 9.34 1.36 -3.92
CA GLU A 50 8.79 0.70 -5.12
C GLU A 50 7.66 1.54 -5.77
N ASN A 51 6.93 2.31 -4.96
CA ASN A 51 5.88 3.23 -5.40
C ASN A 51 6.39 4.61 -5.87
N ALA A 52 7.65 4.74 -6.31
CA ALA A 52 8.22 6.00 -6.81
C ALA A 52 7.38 6.66 -7.93
N ASP A 53 6.51 5.90 -8.59
CA ASP A 53 5.57 6.35 -9.63
C ASP A 53 4.20 6.83 -9.08
N THR A 54 4.10 7.10 -7.77
CA THR A 54 2.86 7.57 -7.13
C THR A 54 2.80 9.08 -7.03
N PHE A 55 1.77 9.68 -7.64
CA PHE A 55 1.44 11.07 -7.39
C PHE A 55 0.73 11.23 -6.05
N THR A 56 1.19 12.15 -5.19
CA THR A 56 0.50 12.50 -3.95
C THR A 56 0.09 13.97 -3.99
N ALA A 57 -1.18 14.25 -3.76
CA ALA A 57 -1.73 15.60 -3.81
C ALA A 57 -1.11 16.46 -2.69
N PRO A 58 -0.36 17.54 -3.03
CA PRO A 58 0.27 18.39 -2.02
C PRO A 58 -0.73 19.31 -1.31
N VAL A 59 -1.88 19.57 -1.93
CA VAL A 59 -2.96 20.41 -1.42
C VAL A 59 -4.31 19.80 -1.79
N ARG A 60 -5.39 20.28 -1.18
CA ARG A 60 -6.73 19.96 -1.65
C ARG A 60 -7.02 20.68 -2.96
N GLY A 61 -7.58 19.98 -3.93
CA GLY A 61 -7.78 20.54 -5.26
C GLY A 61 -8.47 19.62 -6.25
N VAL A 62 -8.67 20.12 -7.46
CA VAL A 62 -9.09 19.33 -8.62
C VAL A 62 -7.88 19.11 -9.52
N TYR A 63 -7.58 17.85 -9.82
CA TYR A 63 -6.40 17.43 -10.56
C TYR A 63 -6.80 16.76 -11.87
N TYR A 64 -6.01 16.97 -12.92
CA TYR A 64 -6.11 16.21 -14.16
C TYR A 64 -4.97 15.20 -14.24
N PHE A 65 -5.29 13.97 -14.60
CA PHE A 65 -4.33 12.90 -14.86
C PHE A 65 -4.50 12.36 -16.27
N ARG A 66 -3.38 12.10 -16.95
CA ARG A 66 -3.32 11.53 -18.29
C ARG A 66 -2.29 10.41 -18.31
N PHE A 67 -2.63 9.33 -19.00
CA PHE A 67 -1.72 8.23 -19.23
C PHE A 67 -1.84 7.67 -20.64
N THR A 68 -0.73 7.11 -21.10
CA THR A 68 -0.59 6.40 -22.36
C THR A 68 0.21 5.13 -22.14
N GLY A 69 -0.22 4.03 -22.73
CA GLY A 69 0.48 2.76 -22.71
C GLY A 69 0.54 2.12 -24.09
N LEU A 70 1.64 1.43 -24.40
CA LEU A 70 1.83 0.69 -25.65
C LEU A 70 1.65 -0.82 -25.44
N ASP A 71 1.13 -1.47 -26.48
CA ASP A 71 1.34 -2.89 -26.74
C ASP A 71 1.79 -3.13 -28.18
N ASN A 72 2.45 -4.26 -28.42
CA ASN A 72 2.88 -4.66 -29.76
C ASN A 72 2.79 -6.16 -30.02
N ARG A 73 2.06 -6.92 -29.20
CA ARG A 73 2.00 -8.38 -29.32
C ARG A 73 0.58 -8.83 -29.59
N LYS A 74 0.41 -10.01 -30.20
CA LYS A 74 -0.92 -10.58 -30.42
C LYS A 74 -1.48 -11.21 -29.13
N SER A 75 -2.79 -11.14 -28.93
CA SER A 75 -3.59 -12.08 -28.09
C SER A 75 -3.54 -11.96 -26.55
N LEU A 76 -3.14 -10.83 -25.96
CA LEU A 76 -3.37 -10.58 -24.52
C LEU A 76 -4.13 -9.27 -24.30
N TYR A 77 -4.83 -9.18 -23.17
CA TYR A 77 -5.41 -7.92 -22.73
C TYR A 77 -4.30 -6.93 -22.42
N VAL A 78 -4.45 -5.74 -22.97
CA VAL A 78 -3.56 -4.62 -22.75
C VAL A 78 -4.30 -3.64 -21.87
N GLY A 79 -3.65 -3.13 -20.84
CA GLY A 79 -4.36 -2.25 -19.94
C GLY A 79 -3.69 -2.02 -18.62
N ALA A 80 -4.26 -1.08 -17.87
CA ALA A 80 -3.84 -0.75 -16.53
C ALA A 80 -5.02 -0.13 -15.77
N TRP A 81 -4.98 -0.29 -14.45
CA TRP A 81 -5.87 0.42 -13.54
C TRP A 81 -5.28 1.78 -13.20
N LEU A 82 -6.15 2.80 -13.21
CA LEU A 82 -5.92 4.03 -12.46
C LEU A 82 -6.47 3.85 -11.04
N MET A 83 -5.61 3.99 -10.05
CA MET A 83 -5.93 3.84 -8.63
C MET A 83 -5.93 5.21 -7.96
N ARG A 84 -6.87 5.43 -7.03
CA ARG A 84 -6.79 6.52 -6.05
C ARG A 84 -6.79 5.94 -4.66
N ASN A 85 -5.76 6.27 -3.89
CA ASN A 85 -5.43 5.58 -2.66
C ASN A 85 -5.46 4.06 -2.98
N ARG A 86 -6.33 3.28 -2.34
CA ARG A 86 -6.44 1.83 -2.59
C ARG A 86 -7.63 1.42 -3.46
N TRP A 87 -8.33 2.39 -4.06
CA TRP A 87 -9.58 2.14 -4.79
C TRP A 87 -9.39 2.30 -6.30
N PRO A 88 -9.89 1.35 -7.12
CA PRO A 88 -9.87 1.49 -8.56
C PRO A 88 -10.83 2.58 -9.01
N ILE A 89 -10.38 3.44 -9.92
CA ILE A 89 -11.21 4.48 -10.54
C ILE A 89 -11.58 4.10 -11.97
N MET A 90 -10.61 3.58 -12.73
CA MET A 90 -10.77 3.32 -14.15
C MET A 90 -9.88 2.16 -14.57
N LEU A 91 -10.44 1.18 -15.28
CA LEU A 91 -9.66 0.22 -16.06
C LEU A 91 -9.59 0.73 -17.49
N LEU A 92 -8.37 0.90 -18.00
CA LEU A 92 -8.19 1.03 -19.43
C LEU A 92 -7.81 -0.34 -19.98
N GLN A 93 -8.59 -0.84 -20.94
CA GLN A 93 -8.42 -2.19 -21.49
C GLN A 93 -8.64 -2.18 -23.00
N GLN A 94 -7.78 -2.90 -23.73
CA GLN A 94 -7.90 -3.18 -25.15
C GLN A 94 -7.41 -4.60 -25.47
N SER A 95 -7.84 -5.16 -26.60
CA SER A 95 -7.33 -6.42 -27.15
C SER A 95 -6.54 -6.14 -28.42
N ASN A 96 -5.25 -6.50 -28.43
CA ASN A 96 -4.42 -6.38 -29.62
C ASN A 96 -4.48 -7.68 -30.44
N SER A 97 -5.41 -7.71 -31.40
CA SER A 97 -5.65 -8.88 -32.25
C SER A 97 -4.73 -8.94 -33.48
N HIS A 98 -4.11 -7.82 -33.87
CA HIS A 98 -3.26 -7.72 -35.05
C HIS A 98 -1.77 -7.89 -34.74
N GLY A 99 -1.35 -7.74 -33.49
CA GLY A 99 0.04 -7.95 -33.05
C GLY A 99 1.03 -6.90 -33.54
N GLY A 100 0.54 -5.74 -33.96
CA GLY A 100 1.33 -4.55 -34.27
C GLY A 100 1.28 -3.56 -33.11
N GLN A 101 1.96 -2.43 -33.25
CA GLN A 101 1.92 -1.37 -32.23
C GLN A 101 0.50 -0.81 -32.08
N ASP A 102 0.05 -0.73 -30.84
CA ASP A 102 -1.26 -0.21 -30.47
C ASP A 102 -1.16 0.55 -29.15
N TYR A 103 -1.76 1.73 -29.10
CA TYR A 103 -1.69 2.61 -27.95
C TYR A 103 -3.05 2.71 -27.29
N LEU A 104 -3.08 2.56 -25.97
CA LEU A 104 -4.22 2.95 -25.14
C LEU A 104 -3.89 4.24 -24.41
N SER A 105 -4.84 5.16 -24.36
CA SER A 105 -4.65 6.39 -23.60
C SER A 105 -5.96 6.91 -23.03
N SER A 106 -5.99 7.19 -21.73
CA SER A 106 -7.14 7.81 -21.07
C SER A 106 -6.70 8.82 -20.04
N GLY A 107 -7.65 9.56 -19.49
CA GLY A 107 -7.40 10.54 -18.45
C GLY A 107 -8.63 10.74 -17.57
N ALA A 108 -8.41 11.30 -16.39
CA ALA A 108 -9.45 11.55 -15.41
C ALA A 108 -9.24 12.90 -14.73
N ILE A 109 -10.34 13.57 -14.39
CA ILE A 109 -10.35 14.73 -13.51
C ILE A 109 -10.84 14.26 -12.14
N LEU A 110 -10.02 14.47 -11.12
CA LEU A 110 -10.29 13.97 -9.77
C LEU A 110 -10.20 15.12 -8.76
N LYS A 111 -11.23 15.25 -7.92
CA LYS A 111 -11.10 16.00 -6.68
C LYS A 111 -10.30 15.18 -5.67
N MET A 112 -9.27 15.78 -5.10
CA MET A 112 -8.36 15.15 -4.16
C MET A 112 -8.21 15.99 -2.90
N GLU A 113 -8.10 15.31 -1.77
CA GLU A 113 -7.67 15.89 -0.51
C GLU A 113 -6.13 15.82 -0.40
N GLN A 114 -5.53 16.70 0.41
CA GLN A 114 -4.08 16.67 0.67
C GLN A 114 -3.66 15.29 1.18
N GLY A 115 -2.56 14.75 0.65
CA GLY A 115 -2.04 13.44 1.00
C GLY A 115 -2.76 12.26 0.33
N ASN A 116 -3.83 12.49 -0.44
CA ASN A 116 -4.38 11.43 -1.30
C ASN A 116 -3.40 11.11 -2.43
N SER A 117 -3.36 9.85 -2.82
CA SER A 117 -2.44 9.35 -3.83
C SER A 117 -3.16 8.86 -5.08
N VAL A 118 -2.52 8.98 -6.24
CA VAL A 118 -2.95 8.40 -7.52
C VAL A 118 -1.75 7.72 -8.16
N TYR A 119 -1.98 6.51 -8.67
CA TYR A 119 -0.95 5.70 -9.32
C TYR A 119 -1.60 4.73 -10.30
N MET A 120 -0.78 4.07 -11.11
CA MET A 120 -1.22 3.04 -12.04
C MET A 120 -0.80 1.66 -11.56
N THR A 121 -1.63 0.65 -11.81
CA THR A 121 -1.24 -0.76 -11.58
C THR A 121 -1.54 -1.61 -12.80
N LEU A 122 -0.71 -2.61 -13.02
CA LEU A 122 -0.90 -3.61 -14.08
C LEU A 122 -1.71 -4.79 -13.51
N PRO A 123 -2.97 -5.00 -13.93
CA PRO A 123 -3.75 -6.14 -13.46
C PRO A 123 -3.12 -7.47 -13.91
N LYS A 124 -3.33 -8.53 -13.12
CA LYS A 124 -2.86 -9.87 -13.46
C LYS A 124 -3.42 -10.30 -14.82
N GLY A 125 -2.54 -10.76 -15.71
CA GLY A 125 -2.90 -11.18 -17.06
C GLY A 125 -2.96 -10.05 -18.09
N TYR A 126 -2.70 -8.81 -17.67
CA TYR A 126 -2.53 -7.67 -18.56
C TYR A 126 -1.05 -7.40 -18.81
N ARG A 127 -0.77 -6.64 -19.87
CA ARG A 127 0.59 -6.20 -20.18
C ARG A 127 0.60 -4.76 -20.68
N LEU A 128 1.77 -4.15 -20.54
CA LEU A 128 2.24 -2.97 -21.25
C LEU A 128 3.66 -3.27 -21.72
N ILE A 129 4.06 -2.67 -22.84
CA ILE A 129 5.41 -2.82 -23.39
C ILE A 129 6.04 -1.44 -23.45
N ASP A 130 7.28 -1.35 -22.99
CA ASP A 130 8.07 -0.13 -23.12
C ASP A 130 9.51 -0.46 -23.51
N ASN A 131 10.12 0.46 -24.26
CA ASN A 131 11.55 0.52 -24.53
C ASN A 131 12.15 1.87 -24.05
N GLY A 132 11.40 2.62 -23.24
CA GLY A 132 11.83 3.82 -22.52
C GLY A 132 11.15 5.12 -22.96
N PHE A 133 10.18 5.09 -23.88
CA PHE A 133 9.58 6.30 -24.43
C PHE A 133 8.12 6.14 -24.89
N HIS A 134 7.48 5.00 -24.63
CA HIS A 134 6.12 4.76 -25.09
C HIS A 134 5.06 4.93 -24.00
N ASN A 135 5.40 4.62 -22.76
CA ASN A 135 4.46 4.75 -21.65
C ASN A 135 4.65 6.09 -20.96
N SER A 136 3.54 6.73 -20.60
CA SER A 136 3.56 7.98 -19.83
C SER A 136 2.45 7.98 -18.80
N PHE A 137 2.75 8.55 -17.63
CA PHE A 137 1.79 8.90 -16.60
C PHE A 137 2.12 10.33 -16.16
N SER A 138 1.13 11.21 -16.23
CA SER A 138 1.30 12.63 -15.93
C SER A 138 0.07 13.18 -15.25
N GLY A 139 0.24 14.21 -14.43
CA GLY A 139 -0.88 14.92 -13.84
C GLY A 139 -0.48 16.26 -13.25
N PHE A 140 -1.47 17.14 -13.11
CA PHE A 140 -1.28 18.49 -12.57
C PHE A 140 -2.55 19.00 -11.89
N LEU A 141 -2.35 19.97 -10.98
CA LEU A 141 -3.42 20.70 -10.32
C LEU A 141 -4.09 21.65 -11.31
N LEU A 142 -5.42 21.57 -11.44
CA LEU A 142 -6.20 22.56 -12.19
C LEU A 142 -6.47 23.78 -11.32
N PHE A 143 -7.02 23.57 -10.12
CA PHE A 143 -7.25 24.64 -9.15
C PHE A 143 -7.37 24.07 -7.73
N PRO A 144 -6.86 24.80 -6.71
CA PRO A 144 -7.07 24.46 -5.30
C PRO A 144 -8.55 24.69 -4.90
N VAL A 145 -9.02 23.98 -3.86
CA VAL A 145 -10.41 24.07 -3.35
C VAL A 145 -10.42 24.19 -1.84
#